data_AF-A0A9X0A3U1-F1
#
_entry.id   AF-A0A9X0A3U1-F1
#
_cell.length_a   1.000
_cell.length_b   1.000
_cell.length_c   1.000
_cell.angle_alpha   90.00
_cell.angle_beta   90.00
_cell.angle_gamma   90.00
#
_symmetry.space_group_name_H-M   'P 1'
#
loop_
_entity.id
_entity.type
_entity.pdbx_description
1 polymer ?
#
loop_
_entity_poly.entity_id
_entity_poly.type
_entity_poly.pdbx_seq_one_letter_code
_entity_poly.pdbx_strand_id
1 'polypeptide(L)'
;MGLGDYILYKNTERNFEVQTRQWACNNEKTISCNCGAVLRDHNDVIEFNCCNKNRKRDETTPITVKIRSNKCLAPGISIKKLIPGINGKYEVLFPSGAKVVIRRNTWGLDVIIDTPRASDINNEKGLCLGQ
;
A
#
# COMPACT_ATOMS: atom_id res chain seq x y z
N MET A 1 -2.17 -11.19 -17.03
CA MET A 1 -1.99 -11.07 -15.57
C MET A 1 -1.72 -9.63 -15.21
N GLY A 2 -2.12 -9.19 -14.01
CA GLY A 2 -2.02 -7.79 -13.62
C GLY A 2 -0.58 -7.36 -13.32
N LEU A 3 0.02 -6.55 -14.19
CA LEU A 3 1.30 -5.89 -13.95
C LEU A 3 1.10 -4.40 -14.12
N GLY A 4 1.57 -3.61 -13.16
CA GLY A 4 1.36 -2.16 -13.15
C GLY A 4 0.75 -1.68 -11.84
N ASP A 5 0.03 -0.57 -11.91
CA ASP A 5 -0.54 0.11 -10.75
C ASP A 5 -2.04 -0.14 -10.67
N TYR A 6 -2.51 -0.46 -9.47
CA TYR A 6 -3.91 -0.80 -9.20
C TYR A 6 -4.42 -0.09 -7.96
N ILE A 7 -5.69 0.30 -7.99
CA ILE A 7 -6.40 0.77 -6.80
C ILE A 7 -6.87 -0.46 -6.02
N LEU A 8 -6.30 -0.68 -4.83
CA LEU A 8 -6.79 -1.73 -3.92
C LEU A 8 -8.11 -1.29 -3.30
N TYR A 9 -8.17 -0.07 -2.78
CA TYR A 9 -9.39 0.51 -2.23
C TYR A 9 -9.35 2.03 -2.37
N LYS A 10 -10.50 2.62 -2.67
CA LYS A 10 -10.72 4.06 -2.67
C LYS A 10 -12.09 4.35 -2.12
N ASN A 11 -12.15 5.33 -1.22
CA ASN A 11 -13.36 5.89 -0.67
C ASN A 11 -13.36 7.41 -0.95
N THR A 12 -14.25 7.87 -1.82
CA THR A 12 -14.32 9.29 -2.22
C THR A 12 -14.97 10.18 -1.16
N GLU A 13 -15.87 9.64 -0.34
CA GLU A 13 -16.51 10.37 0.77
C GLU A 13 -15.47 10.74 1.85
N ARG A 14 -14.56 9.80 2.15
CA ARG A 14 -13.49 9.96 3.15
C ARG A 14 -12.18 10.50 2.56
N ASN A 15 -12.11 10.72 1.25
CA ASN A 15 -10.86 11.07 0.53
C ASN A 15 -9.68 10.14 0.82
N PHE A 16 -9.96 8.85 1.06
CA PHE A 16 -8.97 7.83 1.41
C PHE A 16 -8.73 6.89 0.23
N GLU A 17 -7.48 6.52 -0.03
CA GLU A 17 -7.10 5.69 -1.17
C GLU A 17 -5.83 4.88 -0.90
N VAL A 18 -5.85 3.62 -1.30
CA VAL A 18 -4.71 2.72 -1.25
C VAL A 18 -4.49 2.14 -2.63
N GLN A 19 -3.31 2.40 -3.19
CA GLN A 19 -2.86 1.84 -4.46
C GLN A 19 -1.71 0.85 -4.22
N THR A 20 -1.53 -0.08 -5.15
CA THR A 20 -0.40 -1.00 -5.17
C THR A 20 0.27 -1.06 -6.53
N ARG A 21 1.59 -1.27 -6.52
CA ARG A 21 2.40 -1.58 -7.69
C ARG A 21 2.65 -3.08 -7.74
N GLN A 22 2.27 -3.73 -8.82
CA GLN A 22 2.50 -5.15 -9.06
C GLN A 22 3.61 -5.40 -10.09
N TRP A 23 4.43 -6.41 -9.82
CA TRP A 23 5.50 -6.91 -10.69
C TRP A 23 5.36 -8.41 -10.95
N ALA A 24 6.17 -8.94 -11.86
CA ALA A 24 6.24 -10.38 -12.09
C ALA A 24 7.01 -11.08 -10.97
N CYS A 25 6.45 -12.17 -10.46
CA CYS A 25 7.02 -12.97 -9.39
C CYS A 25 7.76 -14.22 -9.84
N ASN A 26 7.58 -14.60 -11.10
CA ASN A 26 8.27 -15.69 -11.76
C ASN A 26 8.74 -15.27 -13.14
N ASN A 27 9.64 -16.06 -13.73
CA ASN A 27 10.28 -15.75 -15.01
C ASN A 27 9.28 -15.75 -16.18
N GLU A 28 8.27 -16.61 -16.09
CA GLU A 28 7.21 -16.75 -17.09
C GLU A 28 6.21 -15.57 -17.05
N LYS A 29 6.31 -14.69 -16.04
CA LYS A 29 5.39 -13.56 -15.79
C LYS A 29 3.93 -13.99 -15.67
N THR A 30 3.74 -15.20 -15.18
CA THR A 30 2.44 -15.82 -14.89
C THR A 30 2.08 -15.80 -13.40
N ILE A 31 2.77 -15.00 -12.60
CA ILE A 31 2.39 -14.67 -11.23
C ILE A 31 2.69 -13.19 -10.99
N SER A 32 1.73 -12.47 -10.43
CA SER A 32 1.90 -11.07 -10.00
C SER A 32 2.03 -10.98 -8.49
N CYS A 33 2.96 -10.16 -7.99
CA CYS A 33 2.96 -9.76 -6.57
C CYS A 33 3.12 -8.26 -6.41
N ASN A 34 2.68 -7.75 -5.27
CA ASN A 34 2.88 -6.36 -4.90
C ASN A 34 4.36 -6.11 -4.55
N CYS A 35 4.91 -4.99 -5.03
CA CYS A 35 6.23 -4.50 -4.65
C CYS A 35 6.20 -3.07 -4.11
N GLY A 36 5.07 -2.38 -4.24
CA GLY A 36 4.87 -1.06 -3.67
C GLY A 36 3.43 -0.85 -3.24
N ALA A 37 3.24 0.08 -2.32
CA ALA A 37 1.93 0.56 -1.88
C ALA A 37 2.00 2.07 -1.67
N VAL A 38 0.96 2.78 -2.10
CA VAL A 38 0.81 4.22 -1.86
C VAL A 38 -0.48 4.43 -1.10
N LEU A 39 -0.37 5.06 0.06
CA LEU A 39 -1.50 5.36 0.93
C LEU A 39 -1.77 6.85 0.85
N ARG A 40 -3.02 7.23 0.62
CA ARG A 40 -3.45 8.63 0.59
C ARG A 40 -4.63 8.85 1.53
N ASP A 41 -4.52 9.86 2.37
CA ASP A 41 -5.62 10.37 3.20
C ASP A 41 -5.68 11.88 2.98
N HIS A 42 -6.72 12.34 2.28
CA HIS A 42 -6.81 13.71 1.76
C HIS A 42 -5.57 14.11 0.93
N ASN A 43 -4.74 15.02 1.46
CA ASN A 43 -3.54 15.56 0.82
C ASN A 43 -2.26 14.84 1.27
N ASP A 44 -2.35 13.94 2.23
CA ASP A 44 -1.21 13.22 2.76
C ASP A 44 -0.96 11.94 1.99
N VAL A 45 0.27 11.76 1.51
CA VAL A 45 0.65 10.62 0.68
C VAL A 45 1.89 9.95 1.26
N ILE A 46 1.79 8.66 1.55
CA ILE A 46 2.88 7.84 2.08
C ILE A 46 3.13 6.69 1.10
N GLU A 47 4.36 6.62 0.58
CA GLU A 47 4.81 5.54 -0.30
C GLU A 47 5.63 4.52 0.49
N PHE A 48 5.28 3.25 0.32
CA PHE A 48 6.05 2.08 0.73
C PHE A 48 6.53 1.37 -0.53
N ASN A 49 7.84 1.21 -0.68
CA ASN A 49 8.42 0.72 -1.92
C ASN A 49 9.56 -0.24 -1.64
N CYS A 50 9.42 -1.44 -2.19
CA CYS A 50 10.46 -2.45 -2.22
C CYS A 50 10.64 -3.02 -3.64
N CYS A 51 10.16 -2.31 -4.66
CA CYS A 51 10.41 -2.60 -6.06
C CYS A 51 11.90 -2.35 -6.36
N ASN A 52 12.46 -3.15 -7.27
CA ASN A 52 13.85 -3.04 -7.70
C ASN A 52 13.95 -2.63 -9.18
N LYS A 53 15.16 -2.27 -9.61
CA LYS A 53 15.45 -1.83 -11.00
C LYS A 53 15.09 -2.89 -12.05
N ASN A 54 15.21 -4.17 -11.69
CA ASN A 54 14.93 -5.31 -12.57
C ASN A 54 13.45 -5.64 -12.68
N ARG A 55 12.57 -4.97 -11.90
CA ARG A 55 11.11 -5.16 -11.90
C ARG A 55 10.68 -6.62 -11.74
N LYS A 56 11.41 -7.38 -10.93
CA LYS A 56 11.17 -8.80 -10.65
C LYS A 56 11.33 -9.08 -9.16
N ARG A 57 10.67 -10.12 -8.65
CA ARG A 57 10.82 -10.57 -7.26
C ARG A 57 12.28 -10.67 -6.83
N ASP A 58 12.55 -10.17 -5.63
CA ASP A 58 13.78 -10.44 -4.87
C ASP A 58 13.42 -10.66 -3.39
N GLU A 59 14.39 -11.13 -2.61
CA GLU A 59 14.24 -11.37 -1.17
C GLU A 59 15.04 -10.38 -0.32
N THR A 60 15.79 -9.46 -0.94
CA THR A 60 16.84 -8.67 -0.27
C THR A 60 16.53 -7.18 -0.19
N THR A 61 15.65 -6.65 -1.04
CA THR A 61 15.29 -5.23 -1.07
C THR A 61 14.39 -4.90 0.13
N PRO A 62 14.83 -4.07 1.10
CA PRO A 62 13.99 -3.67 2.21
C PRO A 62 12.89 -2.70 1.76
N ILE A 63 11.88 -2.51 2.59
CA ILE A 63 10.89 -1.44 2.38
C ILE A 63 11.57 -0.09 2.59
N THR A 64 11.46 0.77 1.58
CA THR A 64 11.70 2.20 1.71
C THR A 64 10.37 2.91 1.97
N VAL A 65 10.37 3.87 2.90
CA VAL A 65 9.19 4.67 3.24
C VAL A 65 9.46 6.12 2.87
N LYS A 66 8.57 6.74 2.10
CA LYS A 66 8.68 8.14 1.69
C LYS A 66 7.37 8.86 1.94
N ILE A 67 7.43 9.98 2.64
CA ILE A 67 6.32 10.94 2.71
C ILE A 67 6.42 11.80 1.44
N ARG A 68 5.38 11.77 0.62
CA ARG A 68 5.31 12.47 -0.67
C ARG A 68 4.56 13.80 -0.59
N SER A 69 3.84 14.04 0.51
CA SER A 69 3.22 15.33 0.80
C SER A 69 4.27 16.44 0.91
N ASN A 70 3.97 17.65 0.43
CA ASN A 70 4.88 18.81 0.51
C ASN A 70 5.04 19.38 1.95
N LYS A 71 4.30 18.84 2.92
CA LYS A 71 4.26 19.25 4.32
C LYS A 71 4.40 18.03 5.22
N CYS A 72 4.62 18.26 6.51
CA CYS A 72 4.49 17.22 7.52
C CYS A 72 3.09 16.58 7.43
N LEU A 73 3.03 15.27 7.73
CA LEU A 73 1.76 14.55 7.79
C LEU A 73 0.79 15.26 8.74
N ALA A 74 -0.50 15.29 8.38
CA ALA A 74 -1.51 15.86 9.24
C ALA A 74 -1.49 15.23 10.65
N PRO A 75 -1.79 16.02 11.71
CA PRO A 75 -1.90 15.49 13.06
C PRO A 75 -2.84 14.29 13.13
N GLY A 76 -2.42 13.25 13.86
CA GLY A 76 -3.17 12.00 14.01
C GLY A 76 -2.80 10.91 13.00
N ILE A 77 -2.10 11.24 11.90
CA ILE A 77 -1.46 10.21 11.08
C ILE A 77 -0.21 9.70 11.82
N SER A 78 -0.12 8.39 12.04
CA SER A 78 1.05 7.78 12.68
C SER A 78 1.58 6.61 11.86
N ILE A 79 2.90 6.57 11.67
CA ILE A 79 3.61 5.47 11.00
C ILE A 79 4.45 4.74 12.06
N LYS A 80 4.08 3.50 12.38
CA LYS A 80 4.81 2.64 13.30
C LYS A 80 5.59 1.59 12.54
N LYS A 81 6.90 1.53 12.79
CA LYS A 81 7.77 0.45 12.30
C LYS A 81 7.79 -0.68 13.33
N LEU A 82 6.94 -1.68 13.13
CA LEU A 82 6.76 -2.79 14.06
C LEU A 82 7.89 -3.81 13.98
N ILE A 83 8.38 -4.09 12.77
CA ILE A 83 9.51 -4.98 12.54
C ILE A 83 10.53 -4.23 11.65
N PRO A 84 11.80 -4.11 12.06
CA PRO A 84 12.85 -3.51 11.25
C PRO A 84 13.53 -4.53 10.31
N GLY A 85 14.37 -4.02 9.41
CA GLY A 85 15.15 -4.84 8.47
C GLY A 85 14.39 -5.22 7.19
N ILE A 86 14.87 -6.28 6.54
CA ILE A 86 14.38 -6.75 5.24
C ILE A 86 12.94 -7.27 5.33
N ASN A 87 12.60 -8.03 6.37
CA ASN A 87 11.23 -8.51 6.63
C ASN A 87 10.38 -7.45 7.36
N GLY A 88 10.56 -6.19 6.97
CA GLY A 88 9.99 -5.04 7.65
C GLY A 88 8.46 -5.09 7.70
N LYS A 89 7.89 -4.64 8.81
CA LYS A 89 6.45 -4.49 9.00
C LYS A 89 6.14 -3.08 9.48
N TYR A 90 5.24 -2.42 8.78
CA TYR A 90 4.77 -1.08 9.09
C TYR A 90 3.26 -1.09 9.31
N GLU A 91 2.82 -0.29 10.28
CA GLU A 91 1.41 0.01 10.52
C GLU A 91 1.22 1.52 10.39
N VAL A 92 0.23 1.92 9.60
CA VAL A 92 -0.17 3.32 9.45
C VAL A 92 -1.58 3.48 9.95
N LEU A 93 -1.77 4.41 10.89
CA LEU A 93 -3.08 4.80 11.41
C LEU A 93 -3.42 6.18 10.86
N PHE A 94 -4.65 6.35 10.39
CA PHE A 94 -5.17 7.58 9.82
C PHE A 94 -6.30 8.16 10.68
N PRO A 95 -6.43 9.49 10.78
CA PRO A 95 -7.56 10.15 11.45
C PRO A 95 -8.93 9.74 10.89
N SER A 96 -9.00 9.34 9.62
CA SER A 96 -10.20 8.82 8.97
C SER A 96 -10.72 7.49 9.55
N GLY A 97 -9.99 6.89 10.50
CA GLY A 97 -10.29 5.59 11.11
C GLY A 97 -9.68 4.42 10.36
N ALA A 98 -8.98 4.67 9.25
CA ALA A 98 -8.28 3.65 8.49
C ALA A 98 -6.98 3.21 9.18
N LYS A 99 -6.70 1.91 9.10
CA LYS A 99 -5.43 1.28 9.45
C LYS A 99 -4.94 0.49 8.25
N VAL A 100 -3.69 0.72 7.85
CA VAL A 100 -3.05 -0.05 6.79
C VAL A 100 -1.78 -0.69 7.33
N VAL A 101 -1.66 -2.00 7.09
CA VAL A 101 -0.45 -2.76 7.45
C VAL A 101 0.28 -3.15 6.16
N ILE A 102 1.56 -2.81 6.10
CA ILE A 102 2.48 -3.20 5.03
C ILE A 102 3.50 -4.17 5.60
N ARG A 103 3.57 -5.38 5.06
CA ARG A 103 4.55 -6.39 5.48
C ARG A 103 5.37 -6.86 4.30
N ARG A 104 6.70 -6.84 4.42
CA ARG A 104 7.59 -7.45 3.45
C ARG A 104 7.74 -8.93 3.73
N ASN A 105 7.51 -9.72 2.69
CA ASN A 105 7.77 -11.15 2.63
C ASN A 105 8.85 -11.43 1.57
N THR A 106 9.25 -12.70 1.46
CA THR A 106 10.20 -13.17 0.46
C THR A 106 9.74 -12.96 -0.99
N TRP A 107 8.43 -12.81 -1.21
CA TRP A 107 7.83 -12.68 -2.54
C TRP A 107 7.36 -11.27 -2.90
N GLY A 108 7.32 -10.34 -1.95
CA GLY A 108 6.76 -9.01 -2.16
C GLY A 108 6.09 -8.46 -0.91
N LEU A 109 5.02 -7.70 -1.09
CA LEU A 109 4.29 -7.03 -0.01
C LEU A 109 2.90 -7.63 0.23
N ASP A 110 2.60 -7.89 1.49
CA ASP A 110 1.21 -7.87 1.96
C ASP A 110 0.78 -6.43 2.15
N VAL A 111 -0.41 -6.10 1.67
CA VAL A 111 -1.10 -4.83 1.91
C VAL A 111 -2.45 -5.15 2.51
N ILE A 112 -2.61 -4.89 3.80
CA ILE A 112 -3.82 -5.21 4.56
C ILE A 112 -4.49 -3.89 4.92
N ILE A 113 -5.77 -3.75 4.58
CA ILE A 113 -6.52 -2.51 4.71
C ILE A 113 -7.72 -2.77 5.64
N ASP A 114 -7.70 -2.17 6.82
CA ASP A 114 -8.84 -2.11 7.72
C ASP A 114 -9.37 -0.67 7.69
N THR A 115 -10.59 -0.44 7.20
CA THR A 115 -11.10 0.91 7.02
C THR A 115 -12.62 0.97 7.16
N PRO A 116 -13.18 2.07 7.70
CA PRO A 116 -14.62 2.28 7.65
C PRO A 116 -15.09 2.35 6.19
N ARG A 117 -16.23 1.69 5.93
CA ARG A 117 -16.89 1.78 4.63
C ARG A 117 -17.48 3.17 4.39
N ALA A 118 -17.72 3.50 3.14
CA ALA A 118 -18.53 4.66 2.76
C ALA A 118 -20.00 4.42 3.18
N SER A 119 -20.74 5.51 3.38
CA SER A 119 -22.18 5.42 3.59
C SER A 119 -22.94 5.04 2.31
N ASP A 120 -22.43 5.45 1.15
CA ASP A 120 -22.90 5.02 -0.17
C ASP A 120 -21.80 4.22 -0.87
N ILE A 121 -22.10 2.98 -1.26
CA ILE A 121 -21.16 2.07 -1.92
C ILE A 121 -20.67 2.59 -3.28
N ASN A 122 -21.41 3.50 -3.92
CA ASN A 122 -20.95 4.17 -5.14
C ASN A 122 -19.71 5.05 -4.92
N ASN A 123 -19.44 5.44 -3.67
CA ASN A 123 -18.23 6.16 -3.29
C ASN A 123 -17.02 5.23 -3.08
N GLU A 124 -17.20 3.92 -3.24
CA GLU A 124 -16.14 2.94 -3.09
C GLU A 124 -15.78 2.32 -4.44
N LYS A 125 -14.48 2.17 -4.69
CA LYS A 125 -13.98 1.36 -5.80
C LYS A 125 -12.63 0.73 -5.49
N GLY A 126 -12.30 -0.35 -6.19
CA GLY A 126 -11.00 -1.01 -6.08
C GLY A 126 -11.11 -2.53 -6.02
N LEU A 127 -9.96 -3.18 -6.06
CA LEU A 127 -9.88 -4.64 -6.09
C LEU A 127 -10.38 -5.31 -4.80
N CYS A 128 -10.38 -4.62 -3.66
CA CYS A 128 -10.79 -5.15 -2.36
C CYS A 128 -12.31 -5.15 -2.12
N LEU A 129 -13.12 -4.71 -3.09
CA LEU A 129 -14.59 -4.69 -2.95
C LEU A 129 -15.30 -5.90 -3.57
N GLY A 130 -14.58 -6.74 -4.29
CA GLY A 130 -15.14 -7.86 -5.05
C GLY A 130 -15.29 -9.15 -4.25
N GLN A 131 -15.54 -9.09 -2.94
CA GLN A 131 -15.64 -10.26 -2.06
C GLN A 131 -16.98 -10.34 -1.34
#